data_AF-A0A833UMM4-F1
#
_entry.id   AF-A0A833UMM4-F1
#
_cell.length_a   1.000
_cell.length_b   1.000
_cell.length_c   1.000
_cell.angle_alpha   90.00
_cell.angle_beta   90.00
_cell.angle_gamma   90.00
#
_symmetry.space_group_name_H-M   'P 1'
#
loop_
_entity.id
_entity.type
_entity.pdbx_description
1 polymer ?
#
loop_
_entity_poly.entity_id
_entity_poly.type
_entity_poly.pdbx_seq_one_letter_code
_entity_poly.pdbx_strand_id
1 'polypeptide(L)'
;MGVAIQNLEIVRLIYKRKTWAQFKEEWKPTQKKIGKQFFKDYLFFPLIAGPAALPVFTGNLVANGIRNIWTFSIIFCGHFTKDVEVFPKTVLQGESRGHWYMRQIRGSSNLTGSEAFHILTGHLSHQIEHHLFPEVPARRYRKMAPKVEAVCQKYGLNYNNASLFKQYGQVLGRIVKYAFPFKK
;
A
#
# COMPACT_ATOMS: atom_id res chain seq x y z
N MET A 1 -7.66 7.35 -2.90
CA MET A 1 -7.95 7.33 -4.35
C MET A 1 -7.19 6.23 -5.09
N GLY A 2 -5.94 5.90 -4.74
CA GLY A 2 -5.13 4.90 -5.47
C GLY A 2 -5.74 3.51 -5.63
N VAL A 3 -6.35 2.93 -4.57
CA VAL A 3 -6.96 1.59 -4.63
C VAL A 3 -8.16 1.53 -5.59
N ALA A 4 -8.96 2.60 -5.67
CA ALA A 4 -10.10 2.66 -6.59
C ALA A 4 -9.64 2.71 -8.06
N ILE A 5 -8.47 3.28 -8.33
CA ILE A 5 -7.88 3.34 -9.68
C ILE A 5 -7.27 1.99 -10.07
N GLN A 6 -6.67 1.26 -9.10
CA GLN A 6 -6.18 -0.11 -9.33
C GLN A 6 -7.31 -1.07 -9.69
N ASN A 7 -8.48 -0.95 -9.04
CA ASN A 7 -9.66 -1.76 -9.34
C ASN A 7 -10.24 -1.55 -10.75
N LEU A 8 -9.91 -0.44 -11.44
CA LEU A 8 -10.39 -0.19 -12.80
C LEU A 8 -9.67 -1.03 -13.85
N GLU A 9 -8.58 -1.71 -13.44
CA GLU A 9 -7.76 -2.58 -14.30
C GLU A 9 -7.43 -1.91 -15.64
N ILE A 10 -7.00 -0.64 -15.61
CA ILE A 10 -6.70 0.17 -16.81
C ILE A 10 -5.77 -0.56 -17.79
N VAL A 11 -4.86 -1.36 -17.26
CA VAL A 11 -3.97 -2.24 -18.03
C VAL A 11 -4.74 -3.18 -18.96
N ARG A 12 -5.87 -3.75 -18.52
CA ARG A 12 -6.72 -4.60 -19.36
C ARG A 12 -7.42 -3.84 -20.48
N LEU A 13 -7.73 -2.55 -20.28
CA LEU A 13 -8.24 -1.68 -21.36
C LEU A 13 -7.16 -1.48 -22.43
N ILE A 14 -5.92 -1.19 -22.01
CA ILE A 14 -4.77 -1.00 -22.90
C ILE A 14 -4.48 -2.27 -23.71
N TYR A 15 -4.54 -3.44 -23.07
CA TYR A 15 -4.37 -4.74 -23.73
C TYR A 15 -5.64 -5.25 -24.45
N LYS A 16 -6.67 -4.41 -24.65
CA LYS A 16 -7.95 -4.76 -25.32
C LYS A 16 -8.67 -5.98 -24.72
N ARG A 17 -8.41 -6.31 -23.46
CA ARG A 17 -9.09 -7.37 -22.70
C ARG A 17 -10.37 -6.89 -22.02
N LYS A 18 -10.71 -5.60 -22.19
CA LYS A 18 -11.87 -4.92 -21.63
C LYS A 18 -12.38 -3.87 -22.62
N THR A 19 -13.69 -3.76 -22.79
CA THR A 19 -14.28 -2.77 -23.71
C THR A 19 -14.39 -1.39 -23.06
N TRP A 20 -14.45 -0.34 -23.89
CA TRP A 20 -14.68 1.03 -23.42
C TRP A 20 -16.01 1.20 -22.68
N ALA A 21 -17.05 0.46 -23.08
CA ALA A 21 -18.35 0.48 -22.41
C ALA A 21 -18.27 -0.05 -20.98
N GLN A 22 -17.64 -1.23 -20.79
CA GLN A 22 -17.40 -1.84 -19.48
C GLN A 22 -16.56 -0.94 -18.58
N PHE A 23 -15.50 -0.33 -19.12
CA PHE A 23 -14.68 0.61 -18.37
C PHE A 23 -15.46 1.85 -17.91
N LYS A 24 -16.30 2.42 -18.79
CA LYS A 24 -17.09 3.60 -18.44
C LYS A 24 -18.10 3.29 -17.32
N GLU A 25 -18.68 2.10 -17.32
CA GLU A 25 -19.59 1.66 -16.27
C GLU A 25 -18.89 1.53 -14.91
N GLU A 26 -17.73 0.89 -14.86
CA GLU A 26 -16.92 0.78 -13.64
C GLU A 26 -16.31 2.12 -13.18
N TRP A 27 -16.07 3.04 -14.13
CA TRP A 27 -15.53 4.37 -13.84
C TRP A 27 -16.56 5.30 -13.17
N LYS A 28 -17.84 5.20 -13.53
CA LYS A 28 -18.92 6.08 -13.00
C LYS A 28 -18.92 6.24 -11.47
N PRO A 29 -18.93 5.16 -10.65
CA PRO A 29 -18.95 5.32 -9.19
C PRO A 29 -17.67 5.95 -8.65
N THR A 30 -16.52 5.60 -9.25
CA THR A 30 -15.21 6.15 -8.89
C THR A 30 -15.12 7.63 -9.23
N GLN A 31 -15.58 8.04 -10.42
CA GLN A 31 -15.65 9.42 -10.86
C GLN A 31 -16.53 10.27 -9.95
N LYS A 32 -17.72 9.78 -9.58
CA LYS A 32 -18.61 10.49 -8.65
C LYS A 32 -17.96 10.74 -7.30
N LYS A 33 -17.26 9.72 -6.76
CA LYS A 33 -16.54 9.83 -5.48
C LYS A 33 -15.37 10.81 -5.57
N ILE A 34 -14.56 10.70 -6.62
CA ILE A 34 -13.43 11.60 -6.88
C ILE A 34 -13.94 13.03 -7.02
N GLY A 35 -14.92 13.27 -7.90
CA GLY A 35 -15.50 14.59 -8.13
C GLY A 35 -16.07 15.21 -6.86
N LYS A 36 -16.81 14.45 -6.04
CA LYS A 36 -17.33 14.94 -4.74
C LYS A 36 -16.20 15.32 -3.78
N GLN A 37 -15.11 14.57 -3.75
CA GLN A 37 -13.97 14.87 -2.88
C GLN A 37 -13.21 16.11 -3.36
N PHE A 38 -12.92 16.21 -4.66
CA PHE A 38 -12.25 17.38 -5.24
C PHE A 38 -13.08 18.64 -5.08
N PHE A 39 -14.38 18.57 -5.35
CA PHE A 39 -15.30 19.69 -5.12
C PHE A 39 -15.26 20.14 -3.66
N LYS A 40 -15.30 19.21 -2.72
CA LYS A 40 -15.22 19.53 -1.29
C LYS A 40 -13.92 20.24 -0.93
N ASP A 41 -12.79 19.61 -1.23
CA ASP A 41 -11.47 20.01 -0.73
C ASP A 41 -10.97 21.30 -1.41
N TYR A 42 -11.30 21.52 -2.68
CA TYR A 42 -10.71 22.60 -3.47
C TYR A 42 -11.69 23.70 -3.88
N LEU A 43 -13.00 23.51 -3.68
CA LEU A 43 -14.00 24.52 -4.01
C LEU A 43 -14.91 24.84 -2.82
N PHE A 44 -15.67 23.88 -2.31
CA PHE A 44 -16.64 24.10 -1.25
C PHE A 44 -16.02 24.66 0.04
N PHE A 45 -15.01 23.98 0.60
CA PHE A 45 -14.39 24.43 1.86
C PHE A 45 -13.65 25.76 1.73
N PRO A 46 -12.85 26.01 0.68
CA PRO A 46 -12.28 27.33 0.44
C PRO A 46 -13.34 28.43 0.31
N LEU A 47 -14.44 28.19 -0.43
CA LEU A 47 -15.48 29.19 -0.63
C LEU A 47 -16.20 29.59 0.66
N ILE A 48 -16.60 28.62 1.48
CA ILE A 48 -17.30 28.93 2.75
C ILE A 48 -16.38 29.52 3.82
N ALA A 49 -15.06 29.41 3.64
CA ALA A 49 -14.07 30.01 4.52
C ALA A 49 -13.88 31.53 4.29
N GLY A 50 -14.49 32.09 3.24
CA GLY A 50 -14.51 33.53 2.97
C GLY A 50 -13.09 34.11 2.88
N PRO A 51 -12.70 35.08 3.74
CA PRO A 51 -11.36 35.66 3.75
C PRO A 51 -10.23 34.64 3.94
N ALA A 52 -10.51 33.48 4.56
CA ALA A 52 -9.56 32.40 4.77
C ALA A 52 -9.52 31.38 3.61
N ALA A 53 -10.12 31.67 2.45
CA ALA A 53 -10.17 30.76 1.30
C ALA A 53 -8.80 30.25 0.86
N LEU A 54 -7.80 31.14 0.75
CA LEU A 54 -6.44 30.76 0.34
C LEU A 54 -5.73 29.86 1.38
N PRO A 55 -5.72 30.20 2.69
CA PRO A 55 -5.23 29.28 3.72
C PRO A 55 -5.92 27.90 3.71
N VAL A 56 -7.25 27.85 3.54
CA VAL A 56 -7.99 26.57 3.52
C VAL A 56 -7.65 25.75 2.27
N PHE A 57 -7.59 26.38 1.10
CA PHE A 57 -7.18 25.72 -0.14
C PHE A 57 -5.77 25.15 -0.04
N THR A 58 -4.80 25.96 0.38
CA THR A 58 -3.39 25.56 0.50
C THR A 58 -3.20 24.49 1.57
N GLY A 59 -3.89 24.62 2.71
CA GLY A 59 -3.91 23.60 3.76
C GLY A 59 -4.44 22.25 3.26
N ASN A 60 -5.55 22.25 2.52
CA ASN A 60 -6.10 21.03 1.93
C ASN A 60 -5.15 20.41 0.90
N LEU A 61 -4.48 21.22 0.08
CA LEU A 61 -3.49 20.75 -0.89
C LEU A 61 -2.31 20.06 -0.19
N VAL A 62 -1.71 20.72 0.80
CA VAL A 62 -0.57 20.19 1.57
C VAL A 62 -0.97 18.93 2.32
N ALA A 63 -2.12 18.93 3.00
CA ALA A 63 -2.63 17.77 3.74
C ALA A 63 -2.86 16.56 2.81
N ASN A 64 -3.45 16.78 1.62
CA ASN A 64 -3.62 15.72 0.63
C ASN A 64 -2.27 15.20 0.13
N GLY A 65 -1.29 16.08 -0.10
CA GLY A 65 0.08 15.71 -0.46
C GLY A 65 0.75 14.83 0.59
N ILE A 66 0.77 15.29 1.84
CA ILE A 66 1.33 14.54 2.98
C ILE A 66 0.65 13.19 3.12
N ARG A 67 -0.68 13.13 3.10
CA ARG A 67 -1.43 11.88 3.18
C ARG A 67 -1.03 10.90 2.06
N ASN A 68 -0.92 11.38 0.83
CA ASN A 68 -0.54 10.54 -0.31
C ASN A 68 0.89 10.00 -0.16
N ILE A 69 1.85 10.84 0.25
CA ILE A 69 3.24 10.42 0.51
C ILE A 69 3.30 9.42 1.67
N TRP A 70 2.57 9.68 2.76
CA TRP A 70 2.50 8.80 3.92
C TRP A 70 1.94 7.43 3.53
N THR A 71 0.75 7.39 2.92
CA THR A 71 0.12 6.14 2.47
C THR A 71 1.00 5.39 1.48
N PHE A 72 1.60 6.10 0.51
CA PHE A 72 2.56 5.51 -0.42
C PHE A 72 3.72 4.85 0.32
N SER A 73 4.34 5.56 1.26
CA SER A 73 5.52 5.09 1.99
C SER A 73 5.19 3.83 2.80
N ILE A 74 4.09 3.82 3.54
CA ILE A 74 3.68 2.66 4.35
C ILE A 74 3.37 1.44 3.48
N ILE A 75 2.60 1.61 2.39
CA ILE A 75 2.22 0.49 1.51
C ILE A 75 3.43 -0.06 0.74
N PHE A 76 4.26 0.81 0.17
CA PHE A 76 5.41 0.35 -0.63
C PHE A 76 6.49 -0.30 0.24
N CYS A 77 6.78 0.25 1.42
CA CYS A 77 7.69 -0.42 2.35
C CYS A 77 7.16 -1.79 2.75
N GLY A 78 5.85 -1.94 2.85
CA GLY A 78 5.21 -3.23 3.12
C GLY A 78 5.36 -4.30 2.03
N HIS A 79 5.70 -3.95 0.78
CA HIS A 79 5.57 -4.84 -0.38
C HIS A 79 6.68 -4.76 -1.44
N PHE A 80 7.57 -3.77 -1.39
CA PHE A 80 8.56 -3.50 -2.43
C PHE A 80 9.98 -3.32 -1.89
N THR A 81 10.22 -3.64 -0.62
CA THR A 81 11.56 -3.62 -0.05
C THR A 81 12.47 -4.62 -0.74
N LYS A 82 13.78 -4.51 -0.48
CA LYS A 82 14.78 -5.35 -1.16
C LYS A 82 14.53 -6.84 -0.93
N ASP A 83 14.10 -7.19 0.28
CA ASP A 83 13.97 -8.58 0.73
C ASP A 83 12.54 -9.13 0.55
N VAL A 84 11.65 -8.38 -0.13
CA VAL A 84 10.35 -8.90 -0.59
C VAL A 84 10.49 -9.59 -1.93
N GLU A 85 9.97 -10.81 -1.97
CA GLU A 85 9.95 -11.65 -3.15
C GLU A 85 8.73 -11.40 -4.02
N VAL A 86 8.97 -11.42 -5.34
CA VAL A 86 7.92 -11.33 -6.35
C VAL A 86 7.72 -12.71 -6.95
N PHE A 87 6.54 -13.27 -6.77
CA PHE A 87 6.22 -14.62 -7.22
C PHE A 87 5.54 -14.57 -8.60
N PRO A 88 5.92 -15.45 -9.55
CA PRO A 88 5.19 -15.59 -10.80
C PRO A 88 3.81 -16.21 -10.53
N LYS A 89 2.83 -15.92 -11.39
CA LYS A 89 1.45 -16.43 -11.25
C LYS A 89 1.36 -17.95 -11.25
N THR A 90 2.34 -18.63 -11.83
CA THR A 90 2.43 -20.10 -11.86
C THR A 90 2.52 -20.72 -10.46
N VAL A 91 3.09 -20.00 -9.47
CA VAL A 91 3.16 -20.45 -8.08
C VAL A 91 1.77 -20.66 -7.45
N LEU A 92 0.74 -20.03 -8.00
CA LEU A 92 -0.64 -20.17 -7.53
C LEU A 92 -1.29 -21.50 -7.99
N GLN A 93 -0.71 -22.20 -8.96
CA GLN A 93 -1.26 -23.46 -9.46
C GLN A 93 -0.92 -24.60 -8.51
N GLY A 94 -1.93 -25.21 -7.89
CA GLY A 94 -1.73 -26.29 -6.91
C GLY A 94 -1.07 -25.83 -5.60
N GLU A 95 -1.16 -24.54 -5.26
CA GLU A 95 -0.57 -23.99 -4.03
C GLU A 95 -1.16 -24.69 -2.78
N SER A 96 -0.30 -25.31 -1.98
CA SER A 96 -0.69 -25.86 -0.69
C SER A 96 -0.85 -24.73 0.35
N ARG A 97 -1.58 -25.00 1.44
CA ARG A 97 -1.73 -24.00 2.51
C ARG A 97 -0.40 -23.56 3.12
N GLY A 98 0.58 -24.47 3.21
CA GLY A 98 1.93 -24.14 3.67
C GLY A 98 2.66 -23.19 2.72
N HIS A 99 2.58 -23.43 1.41
CA HIS A 99 3.13 -22.53 0.41
C HIS A 99 2.45 -21.16 0.41
N TRP A 100 1.13 -21.11 0.64
CA TRP A 100 0.41 -19.86 0.83
C TRP A 100 0.99 -19.03 1.98
N TYR A 101 1.18 -19.64 3.17
CA TYR A 101 1.79 -18.94 4.31
C TYR A 101 3.20 -18.43 4.00
N MET A 102 4.01 -19.26 3.34
CA MET A 102 5.36 -18.90 2.90
C MET A 102 5.36 -17.68 2.00
N ARG A 103 4.45 -17.65 1.02
CA ARG A 103 4.30 -16.56 0.08
C ARG A 103 3.84 -15.28 0.75
N GLN A 104 2.94 -15.34 1.74
CA GLN A 104 2.53 -14.16 2.49
C GLN A 104 3.69 -13.57 3.31
N ILE A 105 4.47 -14.42 3.99
CA ILE A 105 5.63 -13.98 4.79
C ILE A 105 6.70 -13.35 3.89
N ARG A 106 7.09 -14.04 2.81
CA ARG A 106 8.18 -13.60 1.91
C ARG A 106 7.75 -12.49 0.96
N GLY A 107 6.44 -12.34 0.73
CA GLY A 107 5.84 -11.32 -0.13
C GLY A 107 5.51 -10.00 0.57
N SER A 108 5.80 -9.87 1.87
CA SER A 108 5.47 -8.68 2.65
C SER A 108 6.58 -8.29 3.64
N SER A 109 6.45 -7.11 4.24
CA SER A 109 7.42 -6.57 5.20
C SER A 109 6.76 -5.78 6.31
N ASN A 110 7.38 -5.84 7.48
CA ASN A 110 6.97 -5.08 8.64
C ASN A 110 7.87 -3.86 8.88
N LEU A 111 7.30 -2.87 9.55
CA LEU A 111 7.95 -1.64 9.93
C LEU A 111 8.09 -1.57 11.45
N THR A 112 9.33 -1.47 11.94
CA THR A 112 9.59 -1.22 13.36
C THR A 112 9.28 0.23 13.74
N GLY A 113 8.82 0.45 14.97
CA GLY A 113 8.53 1.78 15.47
C GLY A 113 7.91 1.78 16.86
N SER A 114 7.50 2.97 17.31
CA SER A 114 6.78 3.15 18.57
C SER A 114 5.30 2.78 18.45
N GLU A 115 4.60 2.68 19.58
CA GLU A 115 3.15 2.45 19.58
C GLU A 115 2.39 3.53 18.80
N ALA A 116 2.78 4.79 18.98
CA ALA A 116 2.20 5.91 18.24
C ALA A 116 2.40 5.74 16.73
N PHE A 117 3.58 5.29 16.30
CA PHE A 117 3.84 5.00 14.88
C PHE A 117 2.92 3.89 14.37
N HIS A 118 2.79 2.78 15.10
CA HIS A 118 1.89 1.69 14.73
C HIS A 118 0.43 2.15 14.62
N ILE A 119 -0.03 3.01 15.54
CA ILE A 119 -1.37 3.61 15.47
C ILE A 119 -1.53 4.52 14.25
N LEU A 120 -0.56 5.40 13.97
CA LEU A 120 -0.58 6.32 12.82
C LEU A 120 -0.57 5.60 11.46
N THR A 121 -0.02 4.40 11.40
CA THR A 121 -0.09 3.54 10.20
C THR A 121 -1.40 2.74 10.12
N GLY A 122 -2.30 2.85 11.09
CA GLY A 122 -3.47 1.98 11.18
C GLY A 122 -3.08 0.51 11.40
N HIS A 123 -1.92 0.28 12.01
CA HIS A 123 -1.25 -1.02 12.19
C HIS A 123 -0.81 -1.71 10.89
N LEU A 124 -0.87 -1.03 9.74
CA LEU A 124 -0.30 -1.51 8.48
C LEU A 124 1.24 -1.53 8.47
N SER A 125 1.89 -1.12 9.56
CA SER A 125 3.28 -1.45 9.86
C SER A 125 3.51 -2.96 10.09
N HIS A 126 2.45 -3.75 10.25
CA HIS A 126 2.49 -5.20 10.45
C HIS A 126 1.83 -5.93 9.26
N GLN A 127 2.37 -5.73 8.05
CA GLN A 127 1.83 -6.35 6.85
C GLN A 127 1.88 -7.88 6.90
N ILE A 128 2.97 -8.46 7.43
CA ILE A 128 3.11 -9.91 7.50
C ILE A 128 1.91 -10.51 8.24
N GLU A 129 1.56 -9.98 9.40
CA GLU A 129 0.40 -10.43 10.19
C GLU A 129 -0.92 -10.08 9.50
N HIS A 130 -1.01 -8.93 8.84
CA HIS A 130 -2.20 -8.54 8.09
C HIS A 130 -2.52 -9.52 6.95
N HIS A 131 -1.51 -9.99 6.22
CA HIS A 131 -1.67 -10.96 5.13
C HIS A 131 -1.91 -12.38 5.64
N LEU A 132 -1.29 -12.76 6.77
CA LEU A 132 -1.50 -14.07 7.39
C LEU A 132 -2.88 -14.18 8.07
N PHE A 133 -3.35 -13.11 8.69
CA PHE A 133 -4.54 -13.08 9.55
C PHE A 133 -5.41 -11.82 9.29
N PRO A 134 -5.95 -11.67 8.07
CA PRO A 134 -6.68 -10.46 7.68
C PRO A 134 -7.96 -10.23 8.50
N GLU A 135 -8.53 -11.29 9.07
CA GLU A 135 -9.74 -11.25 9.90
C GLU A 135 -9.46 -10.80 11.34
N VAL A 136 -8.21 -10.86 11.79
CA VAL A 136 -7.86 -10.46 13.16
C VAL A 136 -7.82 -8.93 13.26
N PRO A 137 -8.43 -8.33 14.30
CA PRO A 137 -8.39 -6.87 14.48
C PRO A 137 -6.95 -6.34 14.55
N ALA A 138 -6.66 -5.30 13.75
CA ALA A 138 -5.30 -4.84 13.49
C ALA A 138 -4.51 -4.43 14.74
N ARG A 139 -5.20 -3.97 15.80
CA ARG A 139 -4.60 -3.70 17.12
C ARG A 139 -3.90 -4.91 17.77
N ARG A 140 -4.22 -6.13 17.33
CA ARG A 140 -3.62 -7.37 17.88
C ARG A 140 -2.34 -7.76 17.16
N TYR A 141 -2.07 -7.24 15.96
CA TYR A 141 -0.91 -7.63 15.16
C TYR A 141 0.41 -7.45 15.91
N ARG A 142 0.56 -6.35 16.66
CA ARG A 142 1.75 -6.13 17.49
C ARG A 142 2.00 -7.23 18.53
N LYS A 143 0.94 -7.83 19.08
CA LYS A 143 1.05 -8.95 20.03
C LYS A 143 1.31 -10.29 19.34
N MET A 144 0.97 -10.39 18.05
CA MET A 144 1.15 -11.59 17.24
C MET A 144 2.52 -11.63 16.57
N ALA A 145 3.05 -10.47 16.18
CA ALA A 145 4.29 -10.33 15.44
C ALA A 145 5.48 -11.09 16.07
N PRO A 146 5.76 -10.97 17.38
CA PRO A 146 6.85 -11.74 18.00
C PRO A 146 6.66 -13.27 17.91
N LYS A 147 5.40 -13.75 17.91
CA LYS A 147 5.08 -15.17 17.77
C LYS A 147 5.28 -15.64 16.34
N VAL A 148 4.85 -14.85 15.36
CA VAL A 148 5.05 -15.12 13.93
C VAL A 148 6.55 -15.12 13.61
N GLU A 149 7.29 -14.13 14.11
CA GLU A 149 8.74 -14.02 13.95
C GLU A 149 9.46 -15.23 14.55
N ALA A 150 9.10 -15.66 15.76
CA ALA A 150 9.67 -16.86 16.39
C ALA A 150 9.43 -18.14 15.56
N VAL A 151 8.25 -18.28 14.95
CA VAL A 151 7.96 -19.39 14.02
C VAL A 151 8.82 -19.28 12.77
N CYS A 152 8.96 -18.09 12.18
CA CYS A 152 9.81 -17.87 11.02
C CYS A 152 11.27 -18.26 11.33
N GLN A 153 11.80 -17.81 12.46
CA GLN A 153 13.16 -18.16 12.92
C GLN A 153 13.33 -19.67 13.09
N LYS A 154 12.36 -20.35 13.73
CA LYS A 154 12.39 -21.81 13.93
C LYS A 154 12.53 -22.59 12.61
N TYR A 155 11.92 -22.09 11.54
CA TYR A 155 11.94 -22.74 10.23
C TYR A 155 12.92 -22.10 9.23
N GLY A 156 13.80 -21.20 9.69
CA GLY A 156 14.80 -20.54 8.85
C GLY A 156 14.22 -19.59 7.80
N LEU A 157 13.03 -19.05 8.05
CA LEU A 157 12.35 -18.11 7.16
C LEU A 157 12.73 -16.67 7.49
N ASN A 158 13.01 -15.88 6.45
CA ASN A 158 13.28 -14.46 6.61
C ASN A 158 12.00 -13.71 7.03
N TYR A 159 11.98 -13.20 8.25
CA TYR A 159 10.95 -12.29 8.73
C TYR A 159 11.40 -10.85 8.47
N ASN A 160 10.98 -10.28 7.34
CA ASN A 160 11.47 -8.98 6.90
C ASN A 160 10.86 -7.84 7.74
N ASN A 161 11.64 -7.34 8.69
CA ASN A 161 11.23 -6.30 9.62
C ASN A 161 12.34 -5.25 9.79
N ALA A 162 12.04 -3.98 9.50
CA ALA A 162 13.04 -2.91 9.60
C ALA A 162 12.39 -1.53 9.81
N SER A 163 13.18 -0.50 10.14
CA SER A 163 12.67 0.85 10.30
C SER A 163 12.18 1.44 8.97
N LEU A 164 11.23 2.38 9.05
CA LEU A 164 10.69 3.07 7.87
C LEU A 164 11.78 3.69 6.99
N PHE A 165 12.76 4.37 7.60
CA PHE A 165 13.87 4.97 6.85
C PHE A 165 14.67 3.95 6.04
N LYS A 166 14.99 2.79 6.66
CA LYS A 166 15.74 1.72 6.00
C LYS A 166 14.93 1.13 4.84
N GLN A 167 13.66 0.81 5.07
CA GLN A 167 12.80 0.23 4.03
C GLN A 167 12.51 1.20 2.89
N TYR A 168 12.26 2.47 3.22
CA TYR A 168 12.01 3.50 2.22
C TYR A 168 13.23 3.75 1.33
N GLY A 169 14.43 3.80 1.94
CA GLY A 169 15.68 3.87 1.19
C GLY A 169 15.88 2.67 0.24
N GLN A 170 15.53 1.46 0.67
CA GLN A 170 15.56 0.27 -0.18
C GLN A 170 14.57 0.37 -1.35
N VAL A 171 13.34 0.85 -1.10
CA VAL A 171 12.32 1.05 -2.15
C VAL A 171 12.80 2.08 -3.18
N LEU A 172 13.30 3.23 -2.74
CA LEU A 172 13.84 4.25 -3.64
C LEU A 172 15.02 3.72 -4.46
N GLY A 173 15.96 3.02 -3.82
CA GLY A 173 17.09 2.40 -4.50
C GLY A 173 16.64 1.37 -5.55
N ARG A 174 15.59 0.60 -5.25
CA ARG A 174 14.97 -0.33 -6.19
C ARG A 174 14.35 0.42 -7.38
N ILE A 175 13.54 1.44 -7.13
CA ILE A 175 12.93 2.28 -8.17
C ILE A 175 14.00 2.86 -9.09
N VAL A 176 15.05 3.47 -8.52
CA VAL A 176 16.16 4.04 -9.29
C VAL A 176 16.86 2.98 -10.13
N LYS A 177 17.20 1.82 -9.54
CA LYS A 177 17.85 0.71 -10.25
C LYS A 177 17.06 0.22 -11.46
N TYR A 178 15.73 0.14 -11.33
CA TYR A 178 14.85 -0.35 -12.40
C TYR A 178 14.34 0.77 -13.34
N ALA A 179 14.54 2.05 -13.01
CA ALA A 179 14.18 3.18 -13.86
C ALA A 179 15.19 3.38 -15.02
N PHE A 180 16.44 2.94 -14.85
CA PHE A 180 17.45 2.98 -15.89
C PHE A 180 17.53 1.64 -16.63
N PRO A 181 17.77 1.64 -17.96
CA PRO A 181 17.97 0.41 -18.71
C PRO A 181 19.22 -0.31 -18.18
N PHE A 182 19.07 -1.60 -17.87
CA PHE A 182 20.21 -2.44 -17.59
C PHE A 182 21.15 -2.42 -18.80
N LYS A 183 22.42 -2.05 -18.60
CA LYS A 183 23.44 -2.42 -19.58
C LYS A 183 23.43 -3.96 -19.65
N LYS A 184 23.19 -4.48 -20.85
CA LYS A 184 23.24 -5.92 -21.15
C LYS A 184 24.59 -6.50 -20.75
#